data_AF-A0A3L7QGT0-F1
#
_entry.id   AF-A0A3L7QGT0-F1
#
_cell.length_a   1.000
_cell.length_b   1.000
_cell.length_c   1.000
_cell.angle_alpha   90.00
_cell.angle_beta   90.00
_cell.angle_gamma   90.00
#
_symmetry.space_group_name_H-M   'P 1'
#
loop_
_entity.id
_entity.type
_entity.pdbx_description
1 polymer ?
#
loop_
_entity_poly.entity_id
_entity_poly.type
_entity_poly.pdbx_seq_one_letter_code
_entity_poly.pdbx_strand_id
1 'polypeptide(L)'
;MWRTGLCLVLVAGLYSCNGTKDDSRGFESKDDVVNTAPPEAHEHGPNGGHILELGQEEYHAEVAIDPTSRKLSVYLLDEHVKGNKPVENGTVTIEAMVDGKATALELTAAPQDGETDGKSSRFELAGDKLPGAIADIEGLTGKLTLKVGEKSLTAEIGHDHDHGHAH
;
A
#
# COMPACT_ATOMS: atom_id res chain seq x y z
N MET A 1 -3.27 -31.68 -44.72
CA MET A 1 -4.48 -32.39 -45.18
C MET A 1 -5.68 -31.78 -44.50
N TRP A 2 -6.59 -31.24 -45.31
CA TRP A 2 -7.78 -30.48 -44.95
C TRP A 2 -8.93 -31.46 -44.64
N ARG A 3 -9.69 -31.25 -43.56
CA ARG A 3 -11.05 -31.80 -43.43
C ARG A 3 -11.99 -30.72 -42.91
N THR A 4 -12.74 -30.15 -43.84
CA THR A 4 -14.00 -29.44 -43.60
C THR A 4 -15.03 -30.39 -42.97
N GLY A 5 -15.91 -29.83 -42.14
CA GLY A 5 -17.07 -30.52 -41.57
C GLY A 5 -18.15 -29.52 -41.19
N LEU A 6 -18.99 -29.20 -42.17
CA LEU A 6 -20.19 -28.38 -42.16
C LEU A 6 -21.40 -29.19 -41.63
N CYS A 7 -22.21 -28.64 -40.72
CA CYS A 7 -23.68 -28.79 -40.64
C CYS A 7 -24.21 -28.05 -39.39
N LEU A 8 -24.88 -26.90 -39.48
CA LEU A 8 -26.31 -26.62 -39.79
C LEU A 8 -27.34 -26.97 -38.68
N VAL A 9 -27.87 -25.89 -38.07
CA VAL A 9 -29.29 -25.55 -37.80
C VAL A 9 -30.02 -26.02 -36.53
N LEU A 10 -30.34 -25.00 -35.71
CA LEU A 10 -31.58 -24.60 -35.01
C LEU A 10 -32.62 -25.66 -34.59
N VAL A 11 -33.02 -25.60 -33.30
CA VAL A 11 -34.43 -25.70 -32.85
C VAL A 11 -34.64 -24.81 -31.61
N ALA A 12 -35.72 -24.02 -31.64
CA ALA A 12 -36.25 -23.21 -30.55
C ALA A 12 -37.51 -23.85 -29.94
N GLY A 13 -37.80 -23.55 -28.67
CA GLY A 13 -39.07 -23.82 -27.97
C GLY A 13 -38.87 -24.38 -26.56
N LEU A 14 -39.67 -24.13 -25.52
CA LEU A 14 -40.87 -23.34 -25.28
C LEU A 14 -40.99 -23.17 -23.74
N TYR A 15 -41.49 -22.02 -23.30
CA TYR A 15 -42.22 -21.70 -22.05
C TYR A 15 -41.95 -22.49 -20.74
N SER A 16 -41.47 -21.78 -19.72
CA SER A 16 -42.06 -21.88 -18.38
C SER A 16 -41.92 -20.54 -17.66
N CYS A 17 -43.06 -19.87 -17.48
CA CYS A 17 -43.22 -18.74 -16.59
C CYS A 17 -43.17 -19.26 -15.15
N ASN A 18 -42.24 -18.78 -14.33
CA ASN A 18 -42.47 -18.74 -12.90
C ASN A 18 -42.46 -17.27 -12.46
N GLY A 19 -43.61 -16.80 -12.03
CA GLY A 19 -43.83 -15.43 -11.60
C GLY A 19 -43.19 -15.16 -10.26
N THR A 20 -42.71 -13.93 -10.09
CA THR A 20 -43.01 -13.02 -8.98
C THR A 20 -42.53 -11.65 -9.45
N LYS A 21 -43.46 -10.74 -9.78
CA LYS A 21 -43.13 -9.32 -9.89
C LYS A 21 -43.39 -8.75 -8.51
N ASP A 22 -42.32 -8.63 -7.73
CA ASP A 22 -42.31 -7.87 -6.48
C ASP A 22 -42.24 -6.38 -6.85
N ASP A 23 -43.04 -5.60 -6.13
CA ASP A 23 -43.29 -4.18 -6.34
C ASP A 23 -41.99 -3.35 -6.28
N SER A 24 -41.63 -2.70 -7.38
CA SER A 24 -40.63 -1.63 -7.38
C SER A 24 -41.18 -0.44 -6.61
N ARG A 25 -40.88 -0.35 -5.31
CA ARG A 25 -41.03 0.88 -4.52
C ARG A 25 -40.09 1.94 -5.10
N GLY A 26 -40.67 3.03 -5.59
CA GLY A 26 -39.94 4.23 -5.95
C GLY A 26 -39.25 4.77 -4.71
N PHE A 27 -37.93 4.93 -4.79
CA PHE A 27 -37.17 5.63 -3.76
C PHE A 27 -37.30 7.13 -4.04
N GLU A 28 -38.14 7.79 -3.25
CA GLU A 28 -38.17 9.24 -3.12
C GLU A 28 -36.83 9.72 -2.56
N SER A 29 -36.33 10.78 -3.19
CA SER A 29 -35.13 11.51 -2.80
C SER A 29 -35.23 12.01 -1.35
N LYS A 30 -34.54 11.30 -0.43
CA LYS A 30 -33.98 11.78 0.84
C LYS A 30 -33.44 10.59 1.66
N ASP A 31 -32.35 10.00 1.19
CA ASP A 31 -31.37 9.40 2.10
C ASP A 31 -30.03 10.03 1.73
N ASP A 32 -29.76 11.19 2.30
CA ASP A 32 -28.39 11.64 2.55
C ASP A 32 -27.78 10.64 3.55
N VAL A 33 -27.42 9.45 3.07
CA VAL A 33 -26.36 8.68 3.71
C VAL A 33 -25.11 9.48 3.44
N VAL A 34 -24.81 10.42 4.33
CA VAL A 34 -23.43 10.86 4.50
C VAL A 34 -22.69 9.57 4.82
N ASN A 35 -22.02 9.02 3.82
CA ASN A 35 -20.97 8.06 4.04
C ASN A 35 -19.84 8.86 4.66
N THR A 36 -19.98 9.22 5.94
CA THR A 36 -18.84 9.57 6.76
C THR A 36 -18.13 8.25 6.93
N ALA A 37 -17.36 7.86 5.90
CA ALA A 37 -16.22 7.01 6.12
C ALA A 37 -15.52 7.61 7.35
N PRO A 38 -15.30 6.82 8.42
CA PRO A 38 -14.52 7.30 9.55
C PRO A 38 -13.26 7.99 9.02
N PRO A 39 -12.79 9.10 9.63
CA PRO A 39 -11.50 9.65 9.25
C PRO A 39 -10.52 8.47 9.24
N GLU A 40 -9.84 8.23 8.12
CA GLU A 40 -9.00 7.06 7.96
C GLU A 40 -7.95 7.08 9.07
N ALA A 41 -8.20 6.31 10.13
CA ALA A 41 -7.26 6.14 11.20
C ALA A 41 -6.13 5.33 10.57
N HIS A 42 -5.04 6.00 10.19
CA HIS A 42 -3.84 5.36 9.69
C HIS A 42 -3.53 4.19 10.62
N GLU A 43 -3.62 2.96 10.13
CA GLU A 43 -3.23 1.80 10.93
C GLU A 43 -1.73 1.94 11.21
N HIS A 44 -1.42 2.10 12.50
CA HIS A 44 -0.04 2.12 12.95
C HIS A 44 0.50 0.71 12.95
N GLY A 45 1.71 0.55 12.42
CA GLY A 45 2.40 -0.72 12.45
C GLY A 45 2.93 -1.10 13.83
N PRO A 46 3.49 -2.31 13.95
CA PRO A 46 4.07 -2.82 15.20
C PRO A 46 5.16 -1.95 15.84
N ASN A 47 5.81 -1.11 15.04
CA ASN A 47 6.88 -0.20 15.45
C ASN A 47 6.41 1.26 15.58
N GLY A 48 5.10 1.52 15.52
CA GLY A 48 4.51 2.85 15.64
C GLY A 48 4.66 3.72 14.38
N GLY A 49 4.99 3.11 13.25
CA GLY A 49 5.11 3.76 11.95
C GLY A 49 3.84 3.64 11.09
N HIS A 50 3.95 4.11 9.85
CA HIS A 50 2.88 4.07 8.85
C HIS A 50 3.06 2.86 7.95
N ILE A 51 1.99 2.11 7.71
CA ILE A 51 2.00 0.94 6.83
C ILE A 51 1.79 1.38 5.38
N LEU A 52 2.60 0.82 4.49
CA LEU A 52 2.58 1.02 3.06
C LEU A 52 2.52 -0.34 2.36
N GLU A 53 1.63 -0.47 1.38
CA GLU A 53 1.53 -1.67 0.55
C GLU A 53 2.46 -1.56 -0.67
N LEU A 54 3.28 -2.57 -0.90
CA LEU A 54 4.24 -2.62 -1.99
C LEU A 54 3.85 -3.71 -3.00
N GLY A 55 3.67 -3.31 -4.26
CA GLY A 55 3.54 -4.24 -5.37
C GLY A 55 2.25 -5.08 -5.33
N GLN A 56 1.11 -4.45 -5.06
CA GLN A 56 -0.19 -5.13 -4.85
C GLN A 56 -0.13 -6.08 -3.64
N GLU A 57 0.25 -5.55 -2.48
CA GLU A 57 0.32 -6.29 -1.21
C GLU A 57 1.35 -7.46 -1.20
N GLU A 58 2.26 -7.55 -2.18
CA GLU A 58 3.33 -8.56 -2.15
C GLU A 58 4.23 -8.36 -0.92
N TYR A 59 4.40 -7.11 -0.47
CA TYR A 59 5.04 -6.76 0.80
C TYR A 59 4.28 -5.64 1.49
N HIS A 60 4.32 -5.65 2.82
CA HIS A 60 3.95 -4.50 3.63
C HIS A 60 5.24 -3.86 4.14
N ALA A 61 5.34 -2.53 4.05
CA ALA A 61 6.44 -1.77 4.63
C ALA A 61 5.90 -0.86 5.73
N GLU A 62 6.50 -0.89 6.91
CA GLU A 62 6.25 0.10 7.94
C GLU A 62 7.36 1.14 7.95
N VAL A 63 7.00 2.42 7.82
CA VAL A 63 7.94 3.53 7.89
C VAL A 63 7.79 4.25 9.23
N ALA A 64 8.86 4.31 10.02
CA ALA A 64 8.85 4.92 11.34
C ALA A 64 10.02 5.89 11.51
N ILE A 65 9.78 6.98 12.25
CA ILE A 65 10.83 7.92 12.66
C ILE A 65 10.87 7.94 14.19
N ASP A 66 12.03 7.59 14.76
CA ASP A 66 12.22 7.68 16.20
C ASP A 66 12.27 9.16 16.63
N PRO A 67 11.40 9.61 17.56
CA PRO A 67 11.23 11.04 17.87
C PRO A 67 12.43 11.65 18.62
N THR A 68 13.34 10.83 19.16
CA THR A 68 14.49 11.29 19.94
C THR A 68 15.75 11.36 19.08
N SER A 69 16.06 10.27 18.40
CA SER A 69 17.26 10.10 17.58
C SER A 69 17.07 10.56 16.13
N ARG A 70 15.82 10.81 15.71
CA ARG A 70 15.42 11.05 14.31
C ARG A 70 15.82 9.93 13.34
N LYS A 71 16.08 8.73 13.87
CA LYS A 71 16.40 7.57 13.04
C LYS A 71 15.17 7.17 12.24
N LEU A 72 15.30 7.17 10.91
CA LEU A 72 14.27 6.69 10.00
C LEU A 72 14.49 5.19 9.78
N SER A 73 13.44 4.41 10.00
CA SER A 73 13.44 2.97 9.82
C SER A 73 12.33 2.55 8.86
N VAL A 74 12.65 1.60 7.99
CA VAL A 74 11.68 0.87 7.17
C VAL A 74 11.74 -0.59 7.57
N TYR A 75 10.60 -1.16 7.95
CA TYR A 75 10.43 -2.57 8.30
C TYR A 75 9.63 -3.25 7.20
N LEU A 76 10.14 -4.36 6.66
CA LEU A 76 9.39 -5.23 5.76
C LEU A 76 8.63 -6.25 6.59
N LEU A 77 7.32 -6.29 6.40
CA LEU A 77 6.39 -7.09 7.17
C LEU A 77 5.71 -8.16 6.30
N ASP A 78 5.18 -9.18 6.96
CA ASP A 78 4.38 -10.24 6.34
C ASP A 78 3.01 -9.74 5.88
N GLU A 79 2.23 -10.64 5.27
CA GLU A 79 0.88 -10.36 4.77
C GLU A 79 -0.14 -10.00 5.86
N HIS A 80 0.23 -10.15 7.13
CA HIS A 80 -0.62 -9.85 8.27
C HIS A 80 -0.15 -8.64 9.06
N VAL A 81 0.93 -7.98 8.61
CA VAL A 81 1.52 -6.81 9.27
C VAL A 81 1.91 -7.10 10.73
N LYS A 82 2.32 -8.34 11.02
CA LYS A 82 2.62 -8.81 12.40
C LYS A 82 4.03 -9.33 12.56
N GLY A 83 4.57 -9.95 11.52
CA GLY A 83 5.91 -10.52 11.50
C GLY A 83 6.82 -9.82 10.52
N ASN A 84 8.12 -9.92 10.76
CA ASN A 84 9.13 -9.48 9.82
C ASN A 84 9.17 -10.40 8.59
N LYS A 85 9.36 -9.81 7.41
CA LYS A 85 9.57 -10.52 6.14
C LYS A 85 10.93 -10.16 5.54
N PRO A 86 12.02 -10.84 5.95
CA PRO A 86 13.36 -10.51 5.50
C PRO A 86 13.57 -10.78 4.02
N VAL A 87 14.30 -9.91 3.34
CA VAL A 87 14.70 -10.07 1.94
C VAL A 87 16.21 -10.21 1.84
N GLU A 88 16.66 -11.06 0.93
CA GLU A 88 18.08 -11.23 0.64
C GLU A 88 18.54 -10.17 -0.37
N ASN A 89 19.66 -9.50 -0.09
CA ASN A 89 20.24 -8.48 -0.97
C ASN A 89 19.25 -7.36 -1.40
N GLY A 90 18.29 -7.03 -0.54
CA GLY A 90 17.34 -5.97 -0.79
C GLY A 90 17.95 -4.58 -0.61
N THR A 91 17.43 -3.60 -1.33
CA THR A 91 17.76 -2.18 -1.10
C THR A 91 16.48 -1.36 -0.95
N VAL A 92 16.49 -0.41 -0.02
CA VAL A 92 15.39 0.52 0.19
C VAL A 92 15.87 1.95 -0.09
N THR A 93 15.09 2.67 -0.88
CA THR A 93 15.31 4.09 -1.16
C THR A 93 13.99 4.83 -0.99
N ILE A 94 14.02 5.99 -0.35
CA ILE A 94 12.89 6.90 -0.26
C ILE A 94 13.23 8.17 -1.05
N GLU A 95 12.44 8.49 -2.07
CA GLU A 95 12.49 9.78 -2.76
C GLU A 95 11.61 10.76 -1.99
N ALA A 96 12.17 11.41 -0.96
CA ALA A 96 11.45 12.33 -0.08
C ALA A 96 11.28 13.71 -0.73
N MET A 97 10.10 14.30 -0.63
CA MET A 97 9.84 15.67 -1.06
C MET A 97 10.24 16.66 0.04
N VAL A 98 11.30 17.43 -0.19
CA VAL A 98 11.84 18.43 0.73
C VAL A 98 11.86 19.78 0.03
N ASP A 99 11.14 20.76 0.58
CA ASP A 99 11.03 22.11 0.01
C ASP A 99 10.67 22.11 -1.49
N GLY A 100 9.76 21.20 -1.89
CA GLY A 100 9.31 21.02 -3.27
C GLY A 100 10.29 20.30 -4.20
N LYS A 101 11.36 19.69 -3.67
CA LYS A 101 12.35 18.93 -4.44
C LYS A 101 12.47 17.49 -3.94
N ALA A 102 12.58 16.55 -4.87
CA ALA A 102 12.87 15.16 -4.54
C ALA A 102 14.31 15.01 -4.04
N THR A 103 14.47 14.41 -2.87
CA THR A 103 15.75 14.09 -2.22
C THR A 103 15.79 12.58 -1.98
N ALA A 104 16.77 11.90 -2.57
CA ALA A 104 16.94 10.47 -2.38
C ALA A 104 17.57 10.17 -1.02
N LEU A 105 16.90 9.32 -0.24
CA LEU A 105 17.34 8.79 1.04
C LEU A 105 17.63 7.29 0.86
N GLU A 106 18.90 6.93 0.84
CA GLU A 106 19.33 5.54 0.75
C GLU A 106 19.44 4.93 2.15
N LEU A 107 18.61 3.93 2.44
CA LEU A 107 18.60 3.28 3.74
C LEU A 107 19.52 2.07 3.74
N THR A 108 20.24 1.89 4.84
CA THR A 108 21.19 0.78 5.01
C THR A 108 20.49 -0.40 5.67
N ALA A 109 20.71 -1.62 5.16
CA ALA A 109 20.19 -2.83 5.78
C ALA A 109 20.71 -2.95 7.24
N ALA A 110 19.79 -3.21 8.17
CA ALA A 110 20.06 -3.36 9.59
C ALA A 110 19.36 -4.61 10.12
N PRO A 111 19.89 -5.82 9.82
CA PRO A 111 19.25 -7.09 10.14
C PRO A 111 18.81 -7.18 11.60
N GLN A 112 17.66 -7.82 11.82
CA GLN A 112 17.17 -8.12 13.17
C GLN A 112 17.71 -9.48 13.67
N ASP A 113 17.45 -9.77 14.94
CA ASP A 113 17.89 -11.02 15.55
C ASP A 113 17.33 -12.24 14.79
N GLY A 114 18.23 -13.17 14.44
CA GLY A 114 17.90 -14.36 13.66
C GLY A 114 17.92 -14.16 12.14
N GLU A 115 18.14 -12.95 11.65
CA GLU A 115 18.32 -12.68 10.22
C GLU A 115 19.78 -12.89 9.82
N THR A 116 20.04 -13.99 9.10
CA THR A 116 21.37 -14.40 8.65
C THR A 116 21.48 -14.35 7.11
N ASP A 117 22.67 -14.66 6.60
CA ASP A 117 22.89 -14.89 5.16
C ASP A 117 22.55 -13.69 4.27
N GLY A 118 22.84 -12.48 4.76
CA GLY A 118 22.60 -11.24 4.00
C GLY A 118 21.12 -10.87 3.88
N LYS A 119 20.25 -11.50 4.66
CA LYS A 119 18.84 -11.11 4.77
C LYS A 119 18.67 -9.97 5.74
N SER A 120 17.73 -9.09 5.43
CA SER A 120 17.28 -8.03 6.33
C SER A 120 15.80 -7.78 6.15
N SER A 121 15.05 -7.65 7.24
CA SER A 121 13.71 -7.05 7.21
C SER A 121 13.73 -5.57 7.55
N ARG A 122 14.81 -5.04 8.11
CA ARG A 122 14.90 -3.63 8.54
C ARG A 122 15.96 -2.88 7.76
N PHE A 123 15.64 -1.64 7.43
CA PHE A 123 16.54 -0.70 6.76
C PHE A 123 16.48 0.63 7.49
N GLU A 124 17.64 1.26 7.72
CA GLU A 124 17.73 2.45 8.57
C GLU A 124 18.53 3.57 7.89
N LEU A 125 18.14 4.80 8.18
CA LEU A 125 18.91 6.01 7.92
C LEU A 125 19.15 6.72 9.26
N ALA A 126 20.42 7.00 9.55
CA ALA A 126 20.80 7.75 10.74
C ALA A 126 20.18 9.16 10.75
N GLY A 127 19.78 9.66 11.92
CA GLY A 127 19.00 10.89 12.02
C GLY A 127 19.74 12.17 11.59
N ASP A 128 21.07 12.18 11.61
CA ASP A 128 21.88 13.27 11.07
C ASP A 128 21.81 13.37 9.53
N LYS A 129 21.38 12.29 8.87
CA LYS A 129 21.15 12.24 7.42
C LYS A 129 19.70 12.52 7.03
N LEU A 130 18.76 12.55 7.99
CA LEU A 130 17.38 12.90 7.72
C LEU A 130 17.23 14.43 7.59
N PRO A 131 16.76 14.96 6.44
CA PRO A 131 16.60 16.40 6.24
C PRO A 131 15.83 17.08 7.38
N GLY A 132 16.30 18.23 7.84
CA GLY A 132 15.71 18.92 9.01
C GLY A 132 14.25 19.35 8.83
N ALA A 133 13.79 19.50 7.59
CA ALA A 133 12.39 19.78 7.27
C ALA A 133 11.43 18.63 7.61
N ILE A 134 11.95 17.39 7.73
CA ILE A 134 11.17 16.19 8.05
C ILE A 134 11.29 15.93 9.56
N ALA A 135 10.44 16.56 10.37
CA ALA A 135 10.52 16.44 11.83
C ALA A 135 10.11 15.04 12.34
N ASP A 136 9.07 14.48 11.73
CA ASP A 136 8.41 13.23 12.09
C ASP A 136 7.84 12.57 10.81
N ILE A 137 7.07 11.49 10.98
CA ILE A 137 6.48 10.73 9.87
C ILE A 137 5.42 11.54 9.10
N GLU A 138 4.77 12.50 9.75
CA GLU A 138 3.79 13.41 9.12
C GLU A 138 4.49 14.35 8.12
N GLY A 139 5.71 14.78 8.45
CA GLY A 139 6.55 15.58 7.55
C GLY A 139 7.20 14.80 6.41
N LEU A 140 7.11 13.47 6.40
CA LEU A 140 7.70 12.64 5.35
C LEU A 140 6.66 12.39 4.24
N THR A 141 6.88 12.97 3.08
CA THR A 141 6.12 12.67 1.86
C THR A 141 7.07 12.28 0.74
N GLY A 142 6.61 11.47 -0.22
CA GLY A 142 7.45 11.01 -1.32
C GLY A 142 7.09 9.62 -1.82
N LYS A 143 8.10 8.87 -2.28
CA LYS A 143 7.92 7.50 -2.77
C LYS A 143 8.95 6.56 -2.17
N LEU A 144 8.50 5.47 -1.58
CA LEU A 144 9.35 4.37 -1.17
C LEU A 144 9.58 3.42 -2.34
N THR A 145 10.80 2.96 -2.52
CA THR A 145 11.17 1.90 -3.46
C THR A 145 11.91 0.79 -2.72
N LEU A 146 11.37 -0.42 -2.78
CA LEU A 146 12.04 -1.66 -2.39
C LEU A 146 12.50 -2.39 -3.65
N LYS A 147 13.79 -2.67 -3.75
CA LYS A 147 14.34 -3.53 -4.81
C LYS A 147 14.78 -4.86 -4.23
N VAL A 148 14.34 -5.96 -4.85
CA VAL A 148 14.73 -7.33 -4.51
C VAL A 148 15.05 -8.08 -5.81
N GLY A 149 16.32 -8.35 -6.04
CA GLY A 149 16.80 -8.88 -7.33
C GLY A 149 16.47 -7.93 -8.49
N GLU A 150 15.72 -8.43 -9.48
CA GLU A 150 15.27 -7.64 -10.65
C GLU A 150 13.92 -6.93 -10.42
N LYS A 151 13.21 -7.25 -9.32
CA LYS A 151 11.94 -6.61 -8.98
C LYS A 151 12.19 -5.26 -8.30
N SER A 152 11.39 -4.26 -8.70
CA SER A 152 11.30 -2.98 -8.03
C SER A 152 9.84 -2.74 -7.66
N LEU A 153 9.56 -2.63 -6.37
CA LEU A 153 8.23 -2.40 -5.80
C LEU A 153 8.20 -1.00 -5.20
N THR A 154 7.10 -0.27 -5.40
CA THR A 154 7.00 1.13 -4.96
C THR A 154 5.70 1.38 -4.23
N ALA A 155 5.73 2.31 -3.27
CA ALA A 155 4.57 2.84 -2.57
C ALA A 155 4.72 4.36 -2.40
N GLU A 156 3.62 5.09 -2.48
CA GLU A 156 3.61 6.52 -2.14
C GLU A 156 3.58 6.70 -0.62
N ILE A 157 4.30 7.71 -0.15
CA ILE A 157 4.29 8.17 1.24
C ILE A 157 3.58 9.52 1.21
N GLY A 158 2.40 9.60 1.79
CA GLY A 158 1.61 10.82 1.81
C GLY A 158 0.45 10.71 2.78
N HIS A 159 0.00 11.88 3.24
CA HIS A 159 -1.18 12.02 4.09
C HIS A 159 -2.21 12.80 3.27
N ASP A 160 -3.15 12.10 2.65
CA ASP A 160 -4.27 12.76 1.97
C ASP A 160 -5.22 13.31 3.03
N HIS A 161 -5.15 14.62 3.25
CA HIS A 161 -6.15 15.35 4.02
C HIS A 161 -7.16 15.99 3.05
N ASP A 162 -7.78 15.20 2.17
CA ASP A 162 -8.89 15.70 1.36
C ASP A 162 -10.21 15.52 2.12
N HIS A 163 -10.57 16.53 2.91
CA HIS A 163 -11.92 16.70 3.45
C HIS A 163 -12.54 17.98 2.88
N GLY A 164 -12.73 17.99 1.57
CA GLY A 164 -13.50 18.99 0.84
C GLY A 164 -14.93 18.54 0.55
N HIS A 165 -15.80 18.50 1.56
CA HIS A 165 -17.24 18.56 1.32
C HIS A 165 -17.78 19.89 1.86
N ALA A 166 -17.81 20.89 0.98
CA ALA A 166 -18.63 22.06 1.17
C ALA A 166 -20.11 21.64 1.14
N HIS A 167 -20.82 21.86 2.24
CA HIS A 167 -22.28 21.82 2.31
C HIS A 167 -22.86 23.22 2.13
#